data_AF-R6TXS4-F1
#
_entry.id   AF-R6TXS4-F1
#
_cell.length_a   1.000
_cell.length_b   1.000
_cell.length_c   1.000
_cell.angle_alpha   90.00
_cell.angle_beta   90.00
_cell.angle_gamma   90.00
#
_symmetry.space_group_name_H-M   'P 1'
#
loop_
_entity.id
_entity.type
_entity.pdbx_description
1 polymer ?
#
loop_
_entity_poly.entity_id
_entity_poly.type
_entity_poly.pdbx_seq_one_letter_code
_entity_poly.pdbx_strand_id
1 'polypeptide(L)'
;MAYMNLKTLDIWAESNIDGFHDEHIEIDEVIAPVIRELNLKGYKTKFCCSGHPYTSLNEAFTNSEETAKGLGGLVKTERTDNEELPIRALYIVPDDYFYISFDGISSKDFRVPLPDGFWWDKESTIRFEYSTDGIYEMLEERLIACKTLYHWASQLPQKQ
;
A
#
# COMPACT_ATOMS: atom_id res chain seq x y z
N MET A 1 8.77 -5.42 6.89
CA MET A 1 7.37 -5.79 6.59
C MET A 1 6.76 -6.42 7.83
N ALA A 2 5.45 -6.41 7.95
CA ALA A 2 4.70 -7.02 9.05
C ALA A 2 3.51 -7.82 8.50
N TYR A 3 2.96 -8.71 9.31
CA TYR A 3 1.84 -9.56 8.95
C TYR A 3 0.64 -9.27 9.82
N MET A 4 -0.51 -8.99 9.22
CA MET A 4 -1.76 -8.66 9.91
C MET A 4 -2.79 -9.76 9.74
N ASN A 5 -3.37 -10.22 10.86
CA ASN A 5 -4.51 -11.14 10.82
C ASN A 5 -5.78 -10.35 10.48
N LEU A 6 -6.49 -10.70 9.40
CA LEU A 6 -7.67 -9.94 8.98
C LEU A 6 -8.90 -10.11 9.89
N LYS A 7 -8.93 -11.15 10.73
CA LYS A 7 -10.04 -11.41 11.67
C LYS A 7 -9.81 -10.71 13.00
N THR A 8 -8.60 -10.78 13.56
CA THR A 8 -8.29 -10.22 14.88
C THR A 8 -7.63 -8.84 14.82
N LEU A 9 -7.05 -8.48 13.67
CA LEU A 9 -6.24 -7.28 13.45
C LEU A 9 -4.97 -7.22 14.31
N ASP A 10 -4.49 -8.38 14.77
CA ASP A 10 -3.17 -8.49 15.41
C ASP A 10 -2.06 -8.34 14.36
N ILE A 11 -0.96 -7.71 14.77
CA ILE A 11 0.21 -7.45 13.93
C ILE A 11 1.38 -8.28 14.46
N TRP A 12 2.02 -9.02 13.56
CA TRP A 12 3.16 -9.87 13.83
C TRP A 12 4.34 -9.44 12.96
N ALA A 13 5.56 -9.61 13.45
CA ALA A 13 6.76 -9.35 12.66
C ALA A 13 6.95 -10.42 11.57
N GLU A 14 6.89 -11.70 11.97
CA GLU A 14 6.95 -12.88 11.10
C GLU A 14 6.59 -14.13 11.92
N SER A 15 6.39 -15.27 11.26
CA SER A 15 6.27 -16.58 11.89
C SER A 15 6.81 -17.68 10.97
N ASN A 16 7.42 -18.70 11.56
CA ASN A 16 7.84 -19.92 10.88
C ASN A 16 6.85 -21.09 11.07
N ILE A 17 5.64 -20.80 11.55
CA ILE A 17 4.60 -21.81 11.76
C ILE A 17 3.92 -22.11 10.41
N ASP A 18 3.80 -23.40 10.08
CA ASP A 18 3.09 -23.85 8.88
C ASP A 18 1.65 -23.31 8.86
N GLY A 19 1.26 -22.74 7.72
CA GLY A 19 -0.07 -22.14 7.51
C GLY A 19 -0.25 -20.74 8.10
N PHE A 20 0.79 -20.13 8.69
CA PHE A 20 0.68 -18.76 9.22
C PHE A 20 0.24 -17.75 8.16
N HIS A 21 0.84 -17.80 6.97
CA HIS A 21 0.53 -16.87 5.87
C HIS A 21 -0.85 -17.11 5.23
N ASP A 22 -1.53 -18.23 5.54
CA ASP A 22 -2.88 -18.49 5.03
C ASP A 22 -3.94 -17.58 5.68
N GLU A 23 -3.66 -17.08 6.89
CA GLU A 23 -4.58 -16.22 7.65
C GLU A 23 -4.10 -14.77 7.81
N HIS A 24 -2.89 -14.46 7.34
CA HIS A 24 -2.27 -13.15 7.51
C HIS A 24 -1.91 -12.54 6.16
N ILE A 25 -2.10 -11.23 6.06
CA ILE A 25 -1.64 -10.45 4.91
C ILE A 25 -0.38 -9.68 5.26
N GLU A 26 0.51 -9.55 4.28
CA GLU A 26 1.71 -8.72 4.39
C GLU A 26 1.34 -7.24 4.26
N ILE A 27 1.91 -6.40 5.12
CA ILE A 27 1.72 -4.95 5.17
C ILE A 27 3.05 -4.29 5.55
N ASP A 28 3.32 -3.09 5.05
CA ASP A 28 4.46 -2.31 5.54
C ASP A 28 4.40 -2.11 7.06
N GLU A 29 5.49 -2.41 7.75
CA GLU A 29 5.55 -2.40 9.22
C GLU A 29 5.22 -1.04 9.84
N VAL A 30 5.54 0.05 9.14
CA VAL A 30 5.33 1.43 9.63
C VAL A 30 3.89 1.89 9.50
N ILE A 31 3.14 1.40 8.51
CA ILE A 31 1.75 1.79 8.28
C ILE A 31 0.77 0.83 8.94
N ALA A 32 1.19 -0.41 9.22
CA ALA A 32 0.36 -1.44 9.84
C ALA A 32 -0.40 -0.95 11.11
N PRO A 33 0.18 -0.15 12.02
CA PRO A 33 -0.56 0.42 13.14
C PRO A 33 -1.71 1.35 12.72
N VAL A 34 -1.53 2.15 11.67
CA VAL A 34 -2.58 3.01 11.10
C VAL A 34 -3.72 2.16 10.53
N ILE A 35 -3.36 1.14 9.74
CA ILE A 35 -4.32 0.22 9.13
C ILE A 35 -5.16 -0.48 10.21
N ARG A 36 -4.50 -0.98 11.26
CA ARG A 36 -5.18 -1.61 12.39
C ARG A 36 -6.16 -0.65 13.07
N GLU A 37 -5.72 0.58 13.37
CA GLU A 37 -6.56 1.56 14.07
C GLU A 37 -7.80 1.95 13.26
N LEU A 38 -7.66 2.12 11.94
CA LEU A 38 -8.77 2.40 11.04
C LEU A 38 -9.78 1.24 11.00
N ASN A 39 -9.30 0.01 10.83
CA ASN A 39 -10.17 -1.17 10.77
C ASN A 39 -10.87 -1.45 12.11
N LEU A 40 -10.19 -1.27 13.25
CA LEU A 40 -10.81 -1.39 14.59
C LEU A 40 -11.93 -0.38 14.83
N LYS A 41 -11.91 0.74 14.10
CA LYS A 41 -12.95 1.78 14.14
C LYS A 41 -14.02 1.61 13.05
N GLY A 42 -13.97 0.52 12.28
CA GLY A 42 -14.93 0.24 11.21
C GLY A 42 -14.65 0.93 9.88
N TYR A 43 -13.53 1.65 9.75
CA TYR A 43 -13.09 2.22 8.47
C TYR A 43 -12.32 1.17 7.68
N LYS A 44 -13.06 0.29 7.00
CA LYS A 44 -12.50 -0.87 6.31
C LYS A 44 -11.51 -0.47 5.21
N THR A 45 -10.25 -0.86 5.36
CA THR A 45 -9.20 -0.63 4.35
C THR A 45 -9.16 -1.77 3.33
N LYS A 46 -8.61 -1.50 2.13
CA LYS A 46 -8.53 -2.46 1.02
C LYS A 46 -7.10 -2.69 0.53
N PHE A 47 -6.42 -1.61 0.14
CA PHE A 47 -5.04 -1.64 -0.35
C PHE A 47 -4.26 -0.53 0.33
N CYS A 48 -2.98 -0.75 0.60
CA CYS A 48 -2.12 0.28 1.17
C CYS A 48 -0.66 0.06 0.82
N CYS A 49 0.09 1.16 0.79
CA CYS A 49 1.54 1.18 0.77
C CYS A 49 2.02 2.43 1.53
N SER A 50 3.15 2.31 2.20
CA SER A 50 3.81 3.41 2.88
C SER A 50 4.92 4.06 2.06
N GLY A 51 5.13 3.62 0.82
CA GLY A 51 6.25 4.05 -0.02
C GLY A 51 7.59 3.41 0.38
N HIS A 52 8.44 3.22 -0.63
CA HIS A 52 9.75 2.60 -0.54
C HIS A 52 10.79 3.48 -1.27
N PRO A 53 11.99 3.68 -0.68
CA PRO A 53 13.03 4.53 -1.27
C PRO A 53 13.79 3.89 -2.44
N TYR A 54 13.46 2.65 -2.77
CA TYR A 54 14.09 1.90 -3.85
C TYR A 54 13.07 1.64 -4.95
N THR A 55 13.56 1.59 -6.19
CA THR A 55 12.71 1.18 -7.32
C THR A 55 12.45 -0.32 -7.26
N SER A 56 11.23 -0.69 -7.62
CA SER A 56 10.81 -2.09 -7.67
C SER A 56 10.97 -2.62 -9.09
N LEU A 57 11.79 -3.68 -9.24
CA LEU A 57 11.83 -4.47 -10.48
C LEU A 57 10.69 -5.47 -10.44
N ASN A 58 9.71 -5.26 -11.31
CA ASN A 58 8.49 -6.02 -11.36
C ASN A 58 8.41 -6.87 -12.62
N GLU A 59 7.54 -7.89 -12.57
CA GLU A 59 7.14 -8.66 -13.73
C GLU A 59 5.63 -8.67 -13.89
N ALA A 60 5.18 -8.60 -15.14
CA ALA A 60 3.78 -8.79 -15.51
C ALA A 60 3.70 -9.73 -16.71
N PHE A 61 2.65 -10.55 -16.75
CA PHE A 61 2.37 -11.44 -17.88
C PHE A 61 1.24 -10.82 -18.71
N THR A 62 1.46 -10.64 -20.00
CA THR A 62 0.52 -9.98 -20.93
C THR A 62 0.24 -10.86 -22.14
N ASN A 63 -0.88 -10.59 -22.81
CA ASN A 63 -1.29 -11.31 -24.01
C ASN A 63 -0.49 -10.90 -25.27
N SER A 64 0.19 -9.74 -25.24
CA SER A 64 0.96 -9.22 -26.37
C SER A 64 2.06 -8.25 -25.93
N GLU A 65 3.08 -8.09 -26.77
CA GLU A 65 4.15 -7.10 -26.57
C GLU A 65 3.59 -5.67 -26.65
N GLU A 66 2.54 -5.45 -27.44
CA GLU A 66 1.90 -4.14 -27.54
C GLU A 66 1.22 -3.75 -26.22
N THR A 67 0.54 -4.69 -25.56
CA THR A 67 -0.03 -4.48 -24.23
C THR A 67 1.06 -4.18 -23.20
N ALA A 68 2.21 -4.85 -23.29
CA ALA A 68 3.33 -4.60 -22.39
C ALA A 68 3.89 -3.18 -22.50
N LYS A 69 3.83 -2.53 -23.68
CA LYS A 69 4.26 -1.12 -23.85
C LYS A 69 3.44 -0.11 -23.04
N GLY A 70 2.24 -0.50 -22.60
CA GLY A 70 1.44 0.31 -21.68
C GLY A 70 1.99 0.36 -20.25
N LEU A 71 2.93 -0.53 -19.90
CA LEU A 71 3.56 -0.55 -18.59
C LEU A 71 4.62 0.56 -18.51
N GLY A 72 4.39 1.53 -17.62
CA GLY A 72 5.39 2.54 -17.28
C GLY A 72 6.69 1.89 -16.82
N GLY A 73 7.81 2.36 -17.34
CA GLY A 73 9.14 1.84 -16.97
C GLY A 73 9.46 0.45 -17.52
N LEU A 74 8.79 0.01 -18.58
CA LEU A 74 9.13 -1.24 -19.30
C LEU A 74 10.62 -1.27 -19.68
N VAL A 75 11.31 -2.34 -19.26
CA VAL A 75 12.72 -2.59 -19.54
C VAL A 75 12.88 -3.58 -20.68
N LYS A 76 12.16 -4.72 -20.62
CA LYS A 76 12.21 -5.76 -21.65
C LYS A 76 10.97 -6.63 -21.66
N THR A 77 10.75 -7.32 -22.77
CA THR A 77 9.75 -8.37 -22.93
C THR A 77 10.42 -9.68 -23.32
N GLU A 78 9.87 -10.79 -22.84
CA GLU A 78 10.32 -12.16 -23.12
C GLU A 78 9.11 -13.02 -23.49
N ARG A 79 9.28 -13.98 -24.41
CA ARG A 79 8.23 -14.98 -24.67
C ARG A 79 8.24 -16.06 -23.59
N THR A 80 7.06 -16.54 -23.26
CA THR A 80 6.82 -17.62 -22.30
C THR A 80 6.10 -18.78 -22.99
N ASP A 81 6.04 -19.92 -22.30
CA ASP A 81 5.28 -21.09 -22.77
C ASP A 81 3.78 -21.01 -22.45
N ASN A 82 3.32 -19.93 -21.79
CA ASN A 82 1.91 -19.74 -21.46
C ASN A 82 1.16 -19.19 -22.68
N GLU A 83 0.26 -19.98 -23.27
CA GLU A 83 -0.49 -19.56 -24.47
C GLU A 83 -1.47 -18.40 -24.23
N GLU A 84 -2.00 -18.25 -23.02
CA GLU A 84 -2.95 -17.17 -22.67
C GLU A 84 -2.22 -15.86 -22.36
N LEU A 85 -1.04 -15.93 -21.74
CA LEU A 85 -0.18 -14.80 -21.39
C LEU A 85 1.26 -15.03 -21.91
N PRO A 86 1.46 -15.05 -23.23
CA PRO A 86 2.73 -15.47 -23.86
C PRO A 86 3.87 -14.48 -23.67
N ILE A 87 3.63 -13.30 -23.11
CA ILE A 87 4.65 -12.26 -22.94
C ILE A 87 4.88 -11.99 -21.46
N ARG A 88 6.12 -12.13 -21.01
CA ARG A 88 6.61 -11.65 -19.72
C ARG A 88 7.25 -10.29 -19.93
N ALA A 89 6.70 -9.26 -19.30
CA ALA A 89 7.23 -7.90 -19.30
C ALA A 89 7.95 -7.62 -17.99
N LEU A 90 9.22 -7.22 -18.06
CA LEU A 90 9.95 -6.70 -16.91
C LEU A 90 9.92 -5.18 -16.94
N TYR A 91 9.56 -4.55 -15.84
CA TYR A 91 9.42 -3.10 -15.74
C TYR A 91 9.90 -2.59 -14.38
N ILE A 92 10.41 -1.36 -14.36
CA ILE A 92 10.91 -0.69 -13.16
C ILE A 92 10.02 0.51 -12.90
N VAL A 93 9.45 0.58 -11.70
CA VAL A 93 8.66 1.74 -11.27
C VAL A 93 9.20 2.27 -9.94
N PRO A 94 9.13 3.60 -9.72
CA PRO A 94 9.17 4.15 -8.38
C PRO A 94 8.09 3.48 -7.53
N ASP A 95 8.41 3.19 -6.28
CA ASP A 95 7.47 2.62 -5.33
C ASP A 95 7.33 3.56 -4.12
N ASP A 96 7.48 4.86 -4.38
CA ASP A 96 7.51 5.95 -3.41
C ASP A 96 6.12 6.49 -3.07
N TYR A 97 5.06 5.73 -3.35
CA TYR A 97 3.69 6.21 -3.17
C TYR A 97 3.13 5.79 -1.81
N PHE A 98 2.78 6.77 -0.97
CA PHE A 98 1.95 6.51 0.20
C PHE A 98 0.48 6.49 -0.21
N TYR A 99 -0.23 5.41 0.12
CA TYR A 99 -1.67 5.36 -0.05
C TYR A 99 -2.38 4.41 0.92
N ILE A 100 -3.64 4.75 1.25
CA ILE A 100 -4.59 3.86 1.93
C ILE A 100 -5.94 3.96 1.21
N SER A 101 -6.33 2.92 0.49
CA SER A 101 -7.62 2.80 -0.17
C SER A 101 -8.62 2.10 0.73
N PHE A 102 -9.89 2.48 0.64
CA PHE A 102 -10.95 1.94 1.49
C PHE A 102 -11.98 1.12 0.71
N ASP A 103 -12.64 0.19 1.40
CA ASP A 103 -13.71 -0.65 0.85
C ASP A 103 -15.09 -0.14 1.32
N GLY A 104 -15.82 0.52 0.43
CA GLY A 104 -17.14 1.06 0.72
C GLY A 104 -17.16 2.27 1.66
N ILE A 105 -16.00 2.91 1.89
CA ILE A 105 -15.85 4.14 2.67
C ILE A 105 -15.45 5.27 1.73
N SER A 106 -16.01 6.45 1.94
CA SER A 106 -15.69 7.69 1.23
C SER A 106 -15.09 8.74 2.15
N SER A 107 -14.50 9.79 1.58
CA SER A 107 -14.00 10.94 2.34
C SER A 107 -15.09 11.62 3.20
N LYS A 108 -16.36 11.49 2.84
CA LYS A 108 -17.51 12.06 3.57
C LYS A 108 -17.83 11.31 4.87
N ASP A 109 -17.34 10.09 5.02
CA ASP A 109 -17.52 9.29 6.24
C ASP A 109 -16.62 9.77 7.40
N PHE A 110 -15.65 10.63 7.10
CA PHE A 110 -14.72 11.20 8.07
C PHE A 110 -15.17 12.60 8.50
N ARG A 111 -15.36 12.79 9.81
CA ARG A 111 -15.74 14.08 10.40
C ARG A 111 -14.55 14.91 10.87
N VAL A 112 -13.38 14.30 10.94
CA VAL A 112 -12.11 14.95 11.29
C VAL A 112 -11.35 15.18 9.98
N PRO A 113 -10.90 16.41 9.69
CA PRO A 113 -10.10 16.67 8.49
C PRO A 113 -8.80 15.86 8.53
N LEU A 114 -8.27 15.52 7.36
CA LEU A 114 -6.95 14.89 7.27
C LEU A 114 -5.88 15.84 7.84
N PRO A 115 -4.79 15.29 8.42
CA PRO A 115 -3.66 16.11 8.83
C PRO A 115 -2.95 16.72 7.62
N ASP A 116 -2.18 17.78 7.86
CA ASP A 116 -1.42 18.48 6.83
C ASP A 116 -0.55 17.52 6.01
N GLY A 117 -0.47 17.75 4.70
CA GLY A 117 0.26 16.90 3.75
C GLY A 117 -0.54 15.71 3.23
N PHE A 118 -1.66 15.34 3.84
CA PHE A 118 -2.52 14.25 3.34
C PHE A 118 -3.73 14.78 2.56
N TRP A 119 -4.15 14.06 1.53
CA TRP A 119 -5.35 14.38 0.77
C TRP A 119 -6.12 13.14 0.32
N TRP A 120 -7.38 13.37 -0.03
CA TRP A 120 -8.23 12.37 -0.66
C TRP A 120 -8.12 12.45 -2.18
N ASP A 121 -7.92 11.31 -2.84
CA ASP A 121 -8.13 11.21 -4.28
C ASP A 121 -9.61 10.93 -4.64
N LYS A 122 -9.88 10.77 -5.93
CA LYS A 122 -11.24 10.54 -6.46
C LYS A 122 -11.80 9.15 -6.15
N GLU A 123 -10.95 8.22 -5.71
CA GLU A 123 -11.27 6.81 -5.49
C GLU A 123 -11.39 6.48 -3.99
N SER A 124 -11.58 7.50 -3.15
CA SER A 124 -11.63 7.35 -1.70
C SER A 124 -10.34 6.75 -1.13
N THR A 125 -9.20 7.21 -1.64
CA THR A 125 -7.88 6.82 -1.14
C THR A 125 -7.21 8.02 -0.47
N ILE A 126 -6.67 7.81 0.73
CA ILE A 126 -5.76 8.78 1.37
C ILE A 126 -4.41 8.67 0.68
N ARG A 127 -3.82 9.81 0.31
CA ARG A 127 -2.52 9.92 -0.36
C ARG A 127 -1.60 10.85 0.43
N PHE A 128 -0.30 10.62 0.28
CA PHE A 128 0.78 11.49 0.71
C PHE A 128 1.92 11.40 -0.32
N GLU A 129 2.60 12.50 -0.62
CA GLU A 129 3.71 12.58 -1.58
C GLU A 129 4.94 13.03 -0.81
N TYR A 130 6.01 12.24 -0.93
CA TYR A 130 7.29 12.55 -0.31
C TYR A 130 7.94 13.71 -1.04
N SER A 131 8.58 14.58 -0.27
CA SER A 131 9.24 15.79 -0.78
C SER A 131 10.74 15.59 -1.01
N THR A 132 11.27 14.43 -0.61
CA THR A 132 12.71 14.16 -0.58
C THR A 132 13.13 13.01 -1.49
N ASP A 133 14.22 13.20 -2.21
CA ASP A 133 14.82 12.18 -3.10
C ASP A 133 15.91 11.32 -2.40
N GLY A 134 16.26 11.67 -1.16
CA GLY A 134 17.29 10.98 -0.37
C GLY A 134 16.71 9.79 0.39
N ILE A 135 17.43 8.66 0.41
CA ILE A 135 16.94 7.41 1.03
C ILE A 135 16.60 7.61 2.51
N TYR A 136 17.50 8.23 3.29
CA TYR A 136 17.29 8.37 4.73
C TYR A 136 16.28 9.45 5.05
N GLU A 137 16.26 10.52 4.26
CA GLU A 137 15.29 11.61 4.34
C GLU A 137 13.87 11.10 4.06
N MET A 138 13.70 10.26 3.03
CA MET A 138 12.41 9.64 2.73
C MET A 138 11.99 8.67 3.83
N LEU A 139 12.90 7.88 4.40
CA LEU A 139 12.58 6.99 5.52
C LEU A 139 12.13 7.77 6.76
N GLU A 140 12.76 8.93 7.03
CA GLU A 140 12.34 9.84 8.10
C GLU A 140 10.96 10.44 7.82
N GLU A 141 10.74 10.97 6.62
CA GLU A 141 9.45 11.55 6.21
C GLU A 141 8.34 10.49 6.24
N ARG A 142 8.61 9.25 5.81
CA ARG A 142 7.71 8.09 5.89
C ARG A 142 7.30 7.79 7.33
N LEU A 143 8.25 7.78 8.26
CA LEU A 143 7.96 7.56 9.68
C LEU A 143 7.10 8.70 10.27
N ILE A 144 7.42 9.95 9.93
CA ILE A 144 6.67 11.14 10.37
C ILE A 144 5.24 11.09 9.82
N ALA A 145 5.07 10.80 8.54
CA ALA A 145 3.77 10.66 7.89
C ALA A 145 2.93 9.56 8.56
N CYS A 146 3.47 8.35 8.73
CA CYS A 146 2.76 7.25 9.37
C CYS A 146 2.37 7.57 10.82
N LYS A 147 3.28 8.18 11.61
CA LYS A 147 3.01 8.57 12.99
C LYS A 147 1.92 9.66 13.08
N THR A 148 1.96 10.64 12.18
CA THR A 148 0.98 11.72 12.09
C THR A 148 -0.40 11.16 11.75
N LEU A 149 -0.48 10.29 10.75
CA LEU A 149 -1.74 9.67 10.34
C LEU A 149 -2.27 8.69 11.40
N TYR A 150 -1.40 7.98 12.12
CA TYR A 150 -1.81 7.16 13.26
C TYR A 150 -2.46 8.00 14.36
N HIS A 151 -1.85 9.14 14.71
CA HIS A 151 -2.42 10.04 15.70
C HIS A 151 -3.80 10.54 15.27
N TRP A 152 -3.95 10.96 14.01
CA TRP A 152 -5.25 11.31 13.44
C TRP A 152 -6.25 10.15 13.52
N ALA A 153 -5.86 8.94 13.09
CA ALA A 153 -6.73 7.75 13.08
C ALA A 153 -7.22 7.42 14.49
N SER A 154 -6.37 7.52 15.50
CA SER A 154 -6.73 7.25 16.90
C SER A 154 -7.81 8.20 17.46
N GLN A 155 -7.90 9.41 16.90
CA GLN A 155 -8.91 10.42 17.29
C GLN A 155 -10.26 10.22 16.59
N LEU A 156 -10.32 9.38 15.55
CA LEU A 156 -11.58 9.14 14.85
C LEU A 156 -12.58 8.45 15.78
N PRO A 157 -13.88 8.80 15.68
CA PRO A 157 -14.92 8.05 16.35
C PRO A 157 -15.05 6.63 15.76
N GLN A 158 -15.74 5.74 16.48
CA GLN A 158 -16.20 4.49 15.87
C GLN A 158 -17.17 4.81 14.73
N LYS A 159 -16.99 4.17 13.57
CA LYS A 159 -17.91 4.28 12.44
C LYS A 159 -19.20 3.54 12.81
N GLN A 160 -20.30 4.30 12.83
CA GLN A 160 -21.66 3.78 13.05
C GLN A 160 -22.14 2.96 11.86
#